data_AF-A0A1M6IP06-F1
#
_entry.id   AF-A0A1M6IP06-F1
#
_cell.length_a   1.000
_cell.length_b   1.000
_cell.length_c   1.000
_cell.angle_alpha   90.00
_cell.angle_beta   90.00
_cell.angle_gamma   90.00
#
_symmetry.space_group_name_H-M   'P 1'
#
loop_
_entity.id
_entity.type
_entity.pdbx_description
1 polymer ?
#
loop_
_entity_poly.entity_id
_entity_poly.type
_entity_poly.pdbx_seq_one_letter_code
_entity_poly.pdbx_strand_id
1 'polypeptide(L)'
;MEDSRATVLNTGLSAVLDWIRSNRLVFVGALTTIFGLIASVGTVYPLVLEGLNLPVCLTYANTYRKPESYFKHEGKVWHEYFPPDGSPFRYEFSEVRRTRDTIDLLNQTPRPEERNWASMIVRLPVCGGTAKLILGVPEHTIDLAEVWRE
;
A
#
# COMPACT_ATOMS: atom_id res chain seq x y z
N MET A 1 -9.57 16.23 25.75
CA MET A 1 -9.05 14.84 25.77
C MET A 1 -7.90 14.64 24.76
N GLU A 2 -7.76 15.50 23.75
CA GLU A 2 -6.59 15.56 22.84
C GLU A 2 -5.29 16.03 23.52
N ASP A 3 -5.35 17.04 24.41
CA ASP A 3 -4.15 17.58 25.06
C ASP A 3 -3.40 16.58 25.93
N SER A 4 -4.12 15.69 26.62
CA SER A 4 -3.50 14.61 27.40
C SER A 4 -2.82 13.57 26.52
N ARG A 5 -3.28 13.36 25.27
CA ARG A 5 -2.67 12.39 24.34
C ARG A 5 -1.36 12.91 23.77
N ALA A 6 -1.32 14.19 23.40
CA ALA A 6 -0.09 14.84 22.93
C ALA A 6 0.98 14.93 24.03
N THR A 7 0.56 15.15 25.27
CA THR A 7 1.48 15.23 26.42
C THR A 7 2.09 13.85 26.72
N VAL A 8 1.28 12.78 26.76
CA VAL A 8 1.79 11.41 26.98
C VAL A 8 2.70 10.95 25.84
N LEU A 9 2.39 11.30 24.59
CA LEU A 9 3.25 11.02 23.44
C LEU A 9 4.61 11.70 23.57
N ASN A 10 4.62 12.99 23.90
CA ASN A 10 5.85 13.77 24.02
C ASN A 10 6.71 13.30 25.20
N THR A 11 6.09 12.95 26.34
CA THR A 11 6.82 12.42 27.50
C THR A 11 7.40 11.02 27.23
N GLY A 12 6.66 10.17 26.50
CA GLY A 12 7.15 8.84 26.12
C GLY A 12 8.31 8.92 25.11
N LEU A 13 8.18 9.80 24.12
CA LEU A 13 9.22 9.98 23.10
C LEU A 13 10.49 10.60 23.69
N SER A 14 10.36 11.58 24.59
CA SER A 14 11.52 12.19 25.25
C SER A 14 12.25 11.20 26.15
N ALA A 15 11.52 10.36 26.90
CA ALA A 15 12.11 9.33 27.75
C ALA A 15 12.89 8.28 26.93
N VAL A 16 12.36 7.88 25.77
CA VAL A 16 13.02 6.94 24.86
C VAL A 16 14.26 7.57 24.22
N LEU A 17 14.16 8.81 23.77
CA LEU A 17 15.29 9.53 23.17
C LEU A 17 16.41 9.81 24.17
N ASP A 18 16.08 10.20 25.40
CA ASP A 18 17.06 10.42 26.47
C ASP A 18 17.74 9.12 26.89
N TRP A 19 16.99 8.01 26.94
CA TRP A 19 17.55 6.68 27.19
C TRP A 19 18.50 6.21 26.08
N ILE A 20 18.13 6.43 24.80
CA ILE A 20 18.99 6.13 23.63
C ILE A 20 20.26 7.00 23.67
N ARG A 21 20.12 8.27 24.02
CA ARG A 21 21.24 9.23 24.09
C ARG A 21 22.22 8.88 25.20
N SER A 22 21.71 8.33 26.31
CA SER A 22 22.51 7.97 27.47
C SER A 22 23.19 6.59 27.36
N ASN A 23 22.74 5.70 26.46
CA ASN A 23 23.26 4.33 26.31
C ASN A 23 23.79 4.04 24.89
N ARG A 24 24.81 4.81 24.47
CA ARG A 24 25.45 4.74 23.15
C ARG A 24 26.14 3.40 22.82
N LEU A 25 26.18 2.43 23.75
CA LEU A 25 26.95 1.18 23.64
C LEU A 25 26.10 -0.11 23.54
N VAL A 26 24.77 -0.03 23.54
CA VAL A 26 23.91 -1.24 23.50
C VAL A 26 23.15 -1.34 22.16
N PHE A 27 23.87 -1.21 21.04
CA PHE A 27 23.26 -1.31 19.72
C PHE A 27 22.88 -2.75 19.30
N VAL A 28 23.41 -3.77 20.00
CA VAL A 28 23.18 -5.19 19.64
C VAL A 28 22.08 -5.84 20.50
N GLY A 29 21.88 -5.37 21.73
CA GLY A 29 20.82 -5.87 22.63
C GLY A 29 19.49 -5.11 22.55
N ALA A 30 19.48 -3.90 21.99
CA ALA A 30 18.25 -3.11 21.85
C ALA A 30 17.32 -3.65 20.75
N LEU A 31 17.86 -4.33 19.72
CA LEU A 31 17.00 -4.93 18.69
C LEU A 31 16.09 -6.02 19.28
N THR A 32 16.61 -6.88 20.16
CA THR A 32 15.81 -7.99 20.73
C THR A 32 14.74 -7.51 21.71
N THR A 33 14.96 -6.40 22.41
CA THR A 33 13.95 -5.77 23.27
C THR A 33 12.92 -4.98 22.48
N ILE A 34 13.29 -4.37 21.34
CA ILE A 34 12.31 -3.80 20.39
C ILE A 34 11.43 -4.91 19.81
N PHE A 35 12.00 -6.04 19.37
CA PHE A 35 11.20 -7.20 18.92
C PHE A 35 10.38 -7.84 20.06
N GLY A 36 10.85 -7.79 21.31
CA GLY A 36 10.12 -8.25 22.49
C GLY A 36 8.94 -7.34 22.89
N LEU A 37 9.07 -6.03 22.73
CA LEU A 37 7.97 -5.06 22.89
C LEU A 37 6.96 -5.14 21.75
N ILE A 38 7.43 -5.44 20.54
CA ILE A 38 6.58 -5.75 19.38
C ILE A 38 5.66 -6.95 19.72
N ALA A 39 6.14 -7.99 20.41
CA ALA A 39 5.30 -9.14 20.76
C ALA A 39 4.18 -8.86 21.80
N SER A 40 4.22 -7.74 22.56
CA SER A 40 3.30 -7.53 23.71
C SER A 40 2.25 -6.43 23.54
N VAL A 41 2.24 -5.68 22.44
CA VAL A 41 1.26 -4.61 22.21
C VAL A 41 0.59 -4.75 20.84
N GLY A 42 -0.45 -5.58 20.78
CA GLY A 42 -1.31 -5.76 19.60
C GLY A 42 -2.05 -4.51 19.11
N THR A 43 -1.85 -3.34 19.74
CA THR A 43 -2.56 -2.09 19.44
C THR A 43 -1.66 -0.92 19.00
N VAL A 44 -0.33 -1.02 19.09
CA VAL A 44 0.61 0.10 18.82
C VAL A 44 1.25 0.04 17.43
N TYR A 45 1.16 -1.12 16.77
CA TYR A 45 1.66 -1.35 15.41
C TYR A 45 1.24 -0.31 14.36
N PRO A 46 -0.05 0.07 14.23
CA PRO A 46 -0.43 1.01 13.17
C PRO A 46 0.19 2.40 13.39
N LEU A 47 0.35 2.84 14.64
CA LEU A 47 0.90 4.16 14.98
C LEU A 47 2.41 4.25 14.75
N VAL A 48 3.15 3.18 15.04
CA VAL A 48 4.60 3.12 14.78
C VAL A 48 4.87 3.04 13.27
N LEU A 49 4.09 2.25 12.53
CA LEU A 49 4.19 2.17 11.08
C LEU A 49 3.82 3.51 10.42
N GLU A 50 2.79 4.19 10.93
CA GLU A 50 2.42 5.53 10.48
C GLU A 50 3.50 6.58 10.78
N GLY A 51 4.14 6.51 11.94
CA GLY A 51 5.28 7.36 12.30
C GLY A 51 6.57 7.08 11.50
N LEU A 52 6.75 5.84 11.01
CA LEU A 52 7.89 5.41 10.19
C LEU A 52 7.61 5.47 8.68
N ASN A 53 6.43 5.94 8.27
CA ASN A 53 5.98 6.00 6.88
C ASN A 53 5.97 4.62 6.17
N LEU A 54 5.73 3.56 6.93
CA LEU A 54 5.61 2.19 6.44
C LEU A 54 4.14 1.82 6.25
N PRO A 55 3.73 1.18 5.14
CA PRO A 55 2.37 0.70 4.98
C PRO A 55 2.02 -0.32 6.08
N VAL A 56 0.77 -0.29 6.58
CA VAL A 56 0.25 -1.28 7.55
C VAL A 56 0.45 -2.71 7.03
N CYS A 57 0.42 -2.83 5.71
CA CYS A 57 0.90 -3.97 4.96
C CYS A 57 2.42 -3.90 4.78
N LEU A 58 3.17 -4.63 5.61
CA LEU A 58 4.65 -4.57 5.69
C LEU A 58 5.39 -4.76 4.35
N THR A 59 4.74 -5.28 3.31
CA THR A 59 5.32 -5.51 1.98
C THR A 59 4.34 -5.12 0.88
N TYR A 60 4.84 -4.72 -0.29
CA TYR A 60 4.00 -4.59 -1.48
C TYR A 60 3.76 -5.96 -2.11
N ALA A 61 2.50 -6.25 -2.44
CA ALA A 61 2.17 -7.43 -3.24
C ALA A 61 2.48 -7.18 -4.71
N ASN A 62 2.92 -8.23 -5.41
CA ASN A 62 3.08 -8.21 -6.87
C ASN A 62 1.81 -8.68 -7.57
N THR A 63 0.85 -9.28 -6.86
CA THR A 63 -0.40 -9.77 -7.42
C THR A 63 -1.58 -9.20 -6.61
N TYR A 64 -2.60 -8.71 -7.32
CA TYR A 64 -3.87 -8.29 -6.76
C TYR A 64 -5.01 -9.01 -7.49
N ARG A 65 -5.71 -9.90 -6.80
CA ARG A 65 -6.85 -10.64 -7.39
C ARG A 65 -8.15 -9.88 -7.22
N LYS A 66 -9.01 -9.94 -8.24
CA LYS A 66 -10.44 -9.60 -8.18
C LYS A 66 -11.28 -10.81 -8.67
N PRO A 67 -12.60 -10.82 -8.52
CA PRO A 67 -13.42 -12.01 -8.81
C PRO A 67 -13.23 -12.61 -10.22
N GLU A 68 -13.05 -11.78 -11.25
CA GLU A 68 -13.01 -12.21 -12.66
C GLU A 68 -11.63 -12.03 -13.33
N SER A 69 -10.67 -11.44 -12.63
CA SER A 69 -9.35 -11.15 -13.19
C SER A 69 -8.32 -10.90 -12.08
N TYR A 70 -7.05 -10.78 -12.42
CA TYR A 70 -6.02 -10.37 -11.48
C TYR A 70 -5.01 -9.45 -12.15
N PHE A 71 -4.49 -8.51 -11.37
CA PHE A 71 -3.37 -7.65 -11.75
C PHE A 71 -2.09 -8.29 -11.25
N LYS A 72 -1.08 -8.40 -12.11
CA LYS A 72 0.23 -8.94 -11.77
C LYS A 72 1.32 -8.01 -12.26
N HIS A 73 2.28 -7.72 -11.39
CA HIS A 73 3.46 -6.93 -11.71
C HIS A 73 4.59 -7.82 -12.21
N GLU A 74 5.04 -7.57 -13.44
CA GLU A 74 6.11 -8.32 -14.10
C GLU A 74 7.18 -7.34 -14.60
N GLY A 75 8.27 -7.23 -13.83
CA GLY A 75 9.35 -6.29 -14.12
C GLY A 75 8.96 -4.84 -13.85
N LYS A 76 8.52 -4.12 -14.90
CA LYS A 76 8.09 -2.72 -14.84
C LYS A 76 6.66 -2.49 -15.35
N VAL A 77 5.99 -3.57 -15.75
CA VAL A 77 4.67 -3.51 -16.37
C VAL A 77 3.70 -4.27 -15.46
N TRP A 78 2.50 -3.73 -15.35
CA TRP A 78 1.38 -4.41 -14.73
C TRP A 78 0.51 -5.03 -15.82
N HIS A 79 0.15 -6.29 -15.64
CA HIS A 79 -0.71 -7.04 -16.55
C HIS A 79 -2.02 -7.39 -15.86
N GLU A 80 -3.14 -7.20 -16.54
CA GLU A 80 -4.43 -7.71 -16.11
C GLU A 80 -4.77 -9.00 -16.87
N TYR A 81 -4.85 -10.09 -16.14
CA TYR A 81 -5.18 -11.43 -16.63
C TYR A 81 -6.60 -11.80 -16.22
N PHE A 82 -7.33 -12.47 -17.10
CA PHE A 82 -8.69 -12.94 -16.84
C PHE A 82 -8.68 -14.49 -16.83
N PRO A 83 -8.82 -15.15 -15.66
CA PRO A 83 -9.08 -16.59 -15.61
C PRO A 83 -10.43 -16.93 -16.26
N PRO A 84 -10.60 -18.13 -16.87
CA PRO A 84 -9.90 -19.39 -16.59
C PRO A 84 -9.06 -20.01 -17.74
N ASP A 85 -8.78 -19.30 -18.84
CA ASP A 85 -8.48 -19.97 -20.12
C ASP A 85 -6.98 -20.16 -20.46
N GLY A 86 -6.06 -19.88 -19.54
CA GLY A 86 -4.63 -19.79 -19.89
C GLY A 86 -4.34 -18.70 -20.95
N SER A 87 -5.29 -17.78 -21.12
CA SER A 87 -5.22 -16.68 -22.08
C SER A 87 -4.12 -15.69 -21.68
N PRO A 88 -3.44 -15.07 -22.67
CA PRO A 88 -2.53 -13.97 -22.41
C PRO A 88 -3.27 -12.83 -21.67
N PHE A 89 -2.51 -12.01 -20.96
CA PHE A 89 -3.05 -10.79 -20.36
C PHE A 89 -3.83 -9.98 -21.42
N ARG A 90 -4.93 -9.34 -21.03
CA ARG A 90 -5.74 -8.55 -21.96
C ARG A 90 -5.32 -7.08 -21.96
N TYR A 91 -4.82 -6.59 -20.83
CA TYR A 91 -4.45 -5.20 -20.67
C TYR A 91 -3.10 -5.05 -19.97
N GLU A 92 -2.32 -4.09 -20.46
CA GLU A 92 -1.06 -3.66 -19.89
C GLU A 92 -1.21 -2.27 -19.27
N PHE A 93 -0.48 -2.04 -18.18
CA PHE A 93 -0.45 -0.77 -17.48
C PHE A 93 0.98 -0.41 -17.08
N SER A 94 1.27 0.89 -17.11
CA SER A 94 2.48 1.43 -16.50
C SER A 94 2.15 2.02 -15.14
N GLU A 95 3.01 1.79 -14.15
CA GLU A 95 2.87 2.43 -12.85
C GLU A 95 3.28 3.90 -12.96
N VAL A 96 2.35 4.82 -12.67
CA VAL A 96 2.62 6.26 -12.72
C VAL A 96 2.89 6.85 -11.34
N ARG A 97 2.31 6.24 -10.30
CA ARG A 97 2.48 6.69 -8.93
C ARG A 97 2.22 5.55 -7.96
N ARG A 98 3.06 5.43 -6.93
CA ARG A 98 2.82 4.55 -5.79
C ARG A 98 2.95 5.34 -4.51
N THR A 99 1.96 5.20 -3.64
CA THR A 99 1.90 5.76 -2.29
C THR A 99 1.79 4.63 -1.28
N ARG A 100 1.75 4.97 0.02
CA ARG A 100 1.52 3.97 1.09
C ARG A 100 0.15 3.29 0.97
N ASP A 101 -0.82 3.99 0.39
CA ASP A 101 -2.22 3.57 0.37
C ASP A 101 -2.65 3.03 -1.00
N THR A 102 -2.04 3.53 -2.09
CA THR A 102 -2.49 3.21 -3.46
C THR A 102 -1.35 3.06 -4.48
N ILE A 103 -1.62 2.29 -5.52
CA ILE A 103 -0.81 2.17 -6.74
C ILE A 103 -1.67 2.65 -7.91
N ASP A 104 -1.23 3.66 -8.63
CA ASP A 104 -1.92 4.22 -9.78
C ASP A 104 -1.27 3.68 -11.07
N LEU A 105 -2.08 3.02 -11.88
CA LEU A 105 -1.70 2.30 -13.09
C LEU A 105 -2.33 2.94 -14.32
N LEU A 106 -1.52 3.49 -15.22
CA LEU A 106 -1.96 4.09 -16.47
C LEU A 106 -2.09 3.03 -17.56
N ASN A 107 -3.28 2.90 -18.11
CA ASN A 107 -3.61 1.95 -19.16
C ASN A 107 -2.77 2.20 -20.43
N GLN A 108 -2.16 1.14 -20.98
CA GLN A 108 -1.32 1.19 -22.19
C GLN A 108 -1.98 0.50 -23.39
N THR A 109 -2.91 -0.42 -23.15
CA THR A 109 -3.57 -1.18 -24.21
C THR A 109 -4.86 -0.50 -24.67
N PRO A 110 -5.12 -0.40 -25.99
CA PRO A 110 -6.39 0.10 -26.51
C PRO A 110 -7.61 -0.66 -25.98
N ARG A 111 -8.68 0.08 -25.67
CA ARG A 111 -9.98 -0.47 -25.25
C ARG A 111 -11.06 -0.08 -26.25
N PRO A 112 -11.67 -1.03 -26.98
CA PRO A 112 -12.69 -0.73 -27.99
C PRO A 112 -13.87 0.09 -27.45
N GLU A 113 -14.21 -0.14 -26.19
CA GLU A 113 -15.32 0.47 -25.47
C GLU A 113 -15.06 1.89 -24.94
N GLU A 114 -13.80 2.34 -24.86
CA GLU A 114 -13.44 3.62 -24.23
C GLU A 114 -12.60 4.49 -25.18
N ARG A 115 -13.17 5.61 -25.65
CA ARG A 115 -12.49 6.52 -26.59
C ARG A 115 -11.22 7.11 -25.96
N ASN A 116 -11.24 7.39 -24.66
CA ASN A 116 -10.14 8.00 -23.94
C ASN A 116 -9.29 6.97 -23.17
N TRP A 117 -9.16 5.76 -23.71
CA TRP A 117 -8.52 4.64 -23.01
C TRP A 117 -7.09 4.93 -22.51
N ALA A 118 -6.36 5.80 -23.22
CA ALA A 118 -4.97 6.14 -22.91
C ALA A 118 -4.82 7.03 -21.66
N SER A 119 -5.90 7.68 -21.21
CA SER A 119 -5.92 8.47 -19.97
C SER A 119 -6.54 7.74 -18.79
N MET A 120 -6.96 6.48 -18.97
CA MET A 120 -7.54 5.66 -17.90
C MET A 120 -6.49 5.29 -16.86
N ILE A 121 -6.81 5.53 -15.59
CA ILE A 121 -5.99 5.11 -14.46
C ILE A 121 -6.76 4.06 -13.65
N VAL A 122 -6.14 2.90 -13.44
CA VAL A 122 -6.58 1.94 -12.44
C VAL A 122 -5.84 2.21 -11.14
N ARG A 123 -6.57 2.49 -10.07
CA ARG A 123 -6.03 2.70 -8.73
C ARG A 123 -6.25 1.45 -7.89
N LEU A 124 -5.17 0.77 -7.54
CA LEU A 124 -5.17 -0.39 -6.65
C LEU A 124 -4.88 0.03 -5.21
N PRO A 125 -5.68 -0.38 -4.21
CA PRO A 125 -5.34 -0.18 -2.80
C PRO A 125 -4.20 -1.13 -2.40
N VAL A 126 -3.11 -0.57 -1.85
CA VAL A 126 -1.89 -1.30 -1.45
C VAL A 126 -2.20 -2.43 -0.48
N CYS A 127 -3.18 -2.20 0.40
CA CYS A 127 -3.59 -3.15 1.43
C CYS A 127 -4.77 -4.06 1.06
N GLY A 128 -5.25 -3.99 -0.17
CA GLY A 128 -6.54 -4.58 -0.56
C GLY A 128 -7.70 -3.65 -0.24
N GLY A 129 -8.86 -3.95 -0.81
CA GLY A 129 -10.06 -3.10 -0.78
C GLY A 129 -10.57 -2.81 -2.19
N THR A 130 -11.40 -1.79 -2.36
CA THR A 130 -12.01 -1.48 -3.66
C THR A 130 -11.01 -0.84 -4.63
N ALA A 131 -10.71 -1.52 -5.74
CA ALA A 131 -9.99 -0.92 -6.85
C ALA A 131 -10.88 0.08 -7.59
N LYS A 132 -10.28 1.16 -8.09
CA LYS A 132 -11.02 2.23 -8.77
C LYS A 132 -10.50 2.42 -10.18
N LEU A 133 -11.41 2.75 -11.08
CA LEU A 133 -11.11 3.21 -12.43
C LEU A 133 -11.38 4.71 -12.51
N ILE A 134 -10.38 5.47 -12.90
CA ILE A 134 -10.46 6.92 -13.07
C ILE A 134 -10.39 7.20 -14.57
N LEU A 135 -11.46 7.78 -15.09
CA LEU A 135 -11.61 8.21 -16.48
C LEU A 135 -11.30 9.71 -16.58
N GLY A 136 -10.72 10.13 -17.71
CA GLY A 136 -10.27 11.51 -17.96
C GLY A 136 -11.37 12.57 -17.94
N VAL A 137 -11.04 13.81 -18.35
CA VAL A 137 -11.85 15.02 -18.12
C VAL A 137 -13.26 14.97 -18.77
N PRO A 138 -14.35 15.29 -18.02
CA PRO A 138 -14.35 15.56 -16.58
C PRO A 138 -14.07 14.28 -15.78
N GLU A 139 -13.18 14.38 -14.79
CA GLU A 139 -12.71 13.22 -14.03
C GLU A 139 -13.89 12.45 -13.44
N HIS A 140 -14.00 11.18 -13.83
CA HIS A 140 -15.04 10.28 -13.34
C HIS A 140 -14.39 9.06 -12.71
N THR A 141 -14.74 8.78 -11.46
CA THR A 141 -14.26 7.61 -10.73
C THR A 141 -15.36 6.56 -10.64
N ILE A 142 -15.03 5.34 -11.05
CA ILE A 142 -15.90 4.17 -11.01
C ILE A 142 -15.25 3.14 -10.08
N ASP A 143 -16.02 2.62 -9.13
CA ASP A 143 -15.56 1.49 -8.33
C ASP A 143 -15.61 0.21 -9.18
N LEU A 144 -14.50 -0.53 -9.22
CA LEU A 144 -14.40 -1.75 -10.01
C LEU A 144 -14.88 -2.95 -9.18
N ALA A 145 -13.96 -3.55 -8.43
CA ALA A 145 -14.23 -4.69 -7.56
C ALA A 145 -13.27 -4.61 -6.37
N GLU A 146 -13.59 -5.35 -5.31
CA GLU A 146 -12.61 -5.60 -4.27
C GLU A 146 -11.43 -6.39 -4.82
N VAL A 147 -10.24 -5.96 -4.41
CA VAL A 147 -8.98 -6.63 -4.70
C VAL A 147 -8.34 -7.14 -3.43
N TRP A 148 -7.72 -8.31 -3.52
CA TRP A 148 -6.98 -8.95 -2.44
C TRP A 148 -5.53 -9.20 -2.87
N ARG A 149 -4.62 -9.03 -1.92
CA ARG A 149 -3.18 -9.22 -2.11
C ARG A 149 -2.84 -10.70 -2.14
N GLU A 150 -1.91 -11.08 -3.02
CA GLU A 150 -1.26 -12.40 -3.04
C GLU A 150 0.27 -12.29 -3.09
#